data_AF-W4VJA7-F1
#
_entry.id   AF-W4VJA7-F1
#
_cell.length_a   1.000
_cell.length_b   1.000
_cell.length_c   1.000
_cell.angle_alpha   90.00
_cell.angle_beta   90.00
_cell.angle_gamma   90.00
#
_symmetry.space_group_name_H-M   'P 1'
#
loop_
_entity.id
_entity.type
_entity.pdbx_description
1 polymer ?
#
loop_
_entity_poly.entity_id
_entity_poly.type
_entity_poly.pdbx_seq_one_letter_code
_entity_poly.pdbx_strand_id
1 'polypeptide(L)' 'MSKIIIVGAGIVGGVSVAYQLSKSNHEVLLIDGNFDGRATSAAAGIICVGFSTSK' A
#
# COMPACT_ATOMS: atom_id res chain seq x y z
N MET A 1 10.93 -19.27 -3.59
CA MET A 1 11.42 -17.90 -3.32
C MET A 1 11.32 -17.13 -4.61
N SER A 2 10.59 -16.02 -4.63
CA SER A 2 10.32 -15.25 -5.86
C SER A 2 10.81 -13.82 -5.69
N LYS A 3 11.31 -13.23 -6.78
CA LYS A 3 11.67 -11.82 -6.86
C LYS A 3 10.45 -11.03 -7.33
N ILE A 4 10.04 -10.04 -6.56
CA ILE A 4 8.80 -9.27 -6.79
C ILE A 4 9.17 -7.80 -6.88
N ILE A 5 8.72 -7.14 -7.94
CA ILE A 5 8.87 -5.69 -8.12
C ILE A 5 7.51 -5.04 -7.91
N ILE A 6 7.47 -4.02 -7.07
CA ILE A 6 6.27 -3.22 -6.81
C ILE A 6 6.57 -1.79 -7.26
N VAL A 7 5.71 -1.24 -8.11
CA VAL A 7 5.85 0.13 -8.63
C VAL A 7 4.75 1.00 -8.03
N GLY A 8 5.18 2.03 -7.29
CA GLY A 8 4.34 2.93 -6.52
C GLY A 8 4.28 2.54 -5.04
N ALA A 9 4.61 3.49 -4.15
CA ALA A 9 4.62 3.34 -2.69
C ALA A 9 3.39 4.00 -2.03
N GLY A 10 2.24 3.99 -2.69
CA GLY A 10 0.97 4.35 -2.06
C GLY A 10 0.53 3.33 -1.01
N ILE A 11 -0.34 3.73 -0.08
CA ILE A 11 -0.71 2.89 1.07
C ILE A 11 -1.51 1.62 0.70
N VAL A 12 -2.43 1.70 -0.27
CA VAL A 12 -3.38 0.59 -0.58
C VAL A 12 -2.70 -0.54 -1.36
N GLY A 13 -1.87 -0.22 -2.35
CA GLY A 13 -1.26 -1.22 -3.25
C GLY A 13 0.26 -1.37 -3.14
N GLY A 14 0.96 -0.35 -2.65
CA GLY A 14 2.42 -0.33 -2.62
C GLY A 14 2.97 -0.85 -1.31
N VAL A 15 2.90 0.00 -0.29
CA VAL A 15 3.54 -0.24 1.02
C VAL A 15 2.90 -1.43 1.76
N SER A 16 1.57 -1.55 1.73
CA SER A 16 0.85 -2.66 2.38
C SER A 16 1.28 -4.03 1.83
N VAL A 17 1.38 -4.13 0.50
CA VAL A 17 1.76 -5.36 -0.20
C VAL A 17 3.25 -5.65 -0.01
N ALA A 18 4.12 -4.65 -0.15
CA ALA A 18 5.55 -4.79 0.11
C ALA A 18 5.83 -5.26 1.56
N TYR A 19 5.08 -4.73 2.53
CA TYR A 19 5.20 -5.11 3.94
C TYR A 19 4.82 -6.58 4.18
N GLN A 20 3.72 -7.06 3.59
CA GLN A 20 3.32 -8.46 3.75
C GLN A 20 4.26 -9.43 3.02
N LEU A 21 4.70 -9.06 1.81
CA LEU A 21 5.58 -9.90 1.01
C LEU A 21 7.00 -9.98 1.59
N SER A 22 7.53 -8.90 2.15
CA SER A 22 8.85 -8.88 2.81
C SER A 22 8.89 -9.79 4.05
N LYS A 23 7.76 -9.98 4.74
CA LYS A 23 7.62 -10.97 5.83
C LYS A 23 7.58 -12.42 5.35
N SER A 24 7.30 -12.65 4.07
CA SER A 24 6.94 -13.97 3.53
C SER A 24 8.08 -14.64 2.75
N ASN A 25 9.34 -14.39 3.10
CA ASN A 25 10.54 -14.96 2.46
C ASN A 25 10.62 -14.71 0.92
N HIS A 26 10.10 -13.56 0.47
CA HIS A 26 10.24 -13.07 -0.91
C HIS A 26 11.27 -11.94 -0.96
N GLU A 27 11.98 -11.85 -2.08
CA GLU A 27 12.85 -10.70 -2.36
C GLU A 27 12.00 -9.63 -3.02
N VAL A 28 11.77 -8.51 -2.32
CA VAL A 28 10.87 -7.45 -2.76
C VAL A 28 11.67 -6.19 -3.08
N LEU A 29 11.48 -5.66 -4.29
CA LEU A 29 11.99 -4.35 -4.69
C LEU A 29 10.80 -3.39 -4.85
N LEU A 30 10.75 -2.35 -4.03
CA LEU A 30 9.76 -1.28 -4.12
C LEU A 30 10.38 -0.07 -4.81
N ILE A 31 9.76 0.40 -5.90
CA ILE A 31 10.20 1.57 -6.66
C ILE A 31 9.10 2.61 -6.63
N ASP A 32 9.47 3.85 -6.32
CA ASP A 32 8.51 4.94 -6.26
C ASP A 32 9.14 6.27 -6.70
N GLY A 33 8.44 7.01 -7.58
CA GLY A 33 8.95 8.24 -8.18
C GLY A 33 8.72 9.53 -7.39
N ASN A 34 8.17 9.44 -6.17
CA ASN A 34 7.82 10.59 -5.30
C ASN A 34 7.08 11.76 -5.97
N PHE A 35 6.18 11.50 -6.93
CA PHE A 35 5.42 12.55 -7.62
C PHE A 35 4.53 13.39 -6.68
N ASP A 36 4.43 14.69 -6.98
CA ASP A 36 3.50 15.62 -6.34
C ASP A 36 2.04 15.21 -6.56
N GLY A 37 1.15 15.63 -5.64
CA GLY A 37 -0.29 15.32 -5.72
C GLY A 37 -0.65 13.87 -5.38
N ARG A 38 0.24 13.15 -4.69
CA ARG A 38 0.03 11.75 -4.30
C ARG A 38 -1.16 11.58 -3.35
N ALA A 39 -2.11 10.72 -3.73
CA ALA A 39 -3.34 10.47 -2.98
C ALA A 39 -3.08 10.07 -1.51
N THR A 40 -2.07 9.24 -1.24
CA THR A 40 -1.72 8.82 0.12
C THR A 40 -1.28 9.99 1.01
N SER A 41 -0.49 10.94 0.47
CA SER A 41 0.00 12.09 1.24
C SER A 41 -1.09 13.14 1.48
N ALA A 42 -2.09 13.22 0.58
CA ALA A 42 -3.21 14.13 0.69
C ALA A 42 -4.37 13.59 1.57
N ALA A 43 -4.28 12.34 2.04
CA ALA A 43 -5.35 11.70 2.79
C ALA A 43 -5.48 12.28 4.22
N ALA A 44 -6.72 12.49 4.68
CA ALA A 44 -7.00 12.98 6.04
C ALA A 44 -6.71 11.97 7.15
N GLY A 45 -6.48 10.69 6.81
CA GLY A 45 -6.18 9.63 7.78
C GLY A 45 -7.38 9.14 8.60
N ILE A 46 -8.62 9.47 8.21
CA ILE A 46 -9.83 8.97 8.89
C ILE A 46 -10.02 7.49 8.57
N ILE A 47 -10.15 6.68 9.62
CA ILE A 47 -10.50 5.26 9.51
C ILE A 47 -11.92 5.10 10.08
N CYS A 48 -12.89 4.92 9.20
CA CYS A 48 -14.25 4.54 9.55
C CYS A 48 -14.54 3.16 8.94
N VAL A 49 -14.82 2.18 9.79
CA VAL A 49 -15.33 0.89 9.34
C VAL A 49 -16.81 1.10 9.03
N GLY A 50 -17.18 1.04 7.74
CA GLY A 50 -18.48 1.49 7.26
C GLY A 50 -19.65 1.03 8.12
N PHE A 51 -20.62 1.92 8.36
CA PHE A 51 -21.87 1.56 9.00
C PHE A 51 -22.67 0.66 8.05
N SER A 52 -22.85 -0.61 8.41
CA SER A 52 -23.79 -1.50 7.75
C SER A 52 -25.10 -1.46 8.54
N THR A 53 -26.11 -0.77 8.01
CA THR A 53 -27.47 -0.89 8.54
C THR A 53 -28.07 -2.17 7.96
N SER A 54 -28.04 -3.26 8.73
CA SER A 54 -28.88 -4.41 8.42
C SER A 54 -30.33 -4.00 8.70
N LYS A 55 -31.09 -3.72 7.65
CA LYS A 55 -32.55 -3.70 7.68
C LYS A 55 -33.04 -4.67 6.61
#